data_AF-A0A7C3L2V5-F1
#
_entry.id   AF-A0A7C3L2V5-F1
#
_cell.length_a   1.000
_cell.length_b   1.000
_cell.length_c   1.000
_cell.angle_alpha   90.00
_cell.angle_beta   90.00
_cell.angle_gamma   90.00
#
_symmetry.space_group_name_H-M   'P 1'
#
loop_
_entity.id
_entity.type
_entity.pdbx_description
1 polymer ?
#
loop_
_entity_poly.entity_id
_entity_poly.type
_entity_poly.pdbx_seq_one_letter_code
_entity_poly.pdbx_strand_id
1 'polypeptide(L)'
;MILHVNNLSMQRMIICFAIIPVRSERCSFWRYVKKIFRFHHGLVIMRFPVIPQEIRLQVSQVPPSFNGRLYFVLGPGLGDALNDLRILHQTLILYPNVRSVVYADPRWKDVYDCIPELKNAEVRYYSPAPSAEAQQPEKAPPYHHTFRGVVQEIVEECSPGSGWVAVGGFKLGDQLARKESSLTMRARAIGFSFKEEECRPYFSLPQAALSLAQVFLQAQGLTPGCYFVIAPYTWPEKMWDHQSWEVLVSCLYESTGLPTLVIGTPGYPPVQGPAVREALGLPLPEVAALISQARCYVGLDTGPTHLAASFDLPIVALNPQGKFPPFLVEPHSPFKWIHLVPGIYGQNPIPVTSAFQVVCRAMDRSVPPTCLVCWSQPYVLGANRSRLLYICRCGLMFMERTQVEEVRKDPGASLMDPSHEVVLPLPTASEKIDHWGQSLNSLKHQGKSILISFDHWDPIKIDPFTLLEDSTGQTVWWNWDSAYYFLSQLGWQVIESDLKPTSKTNKTKAASFSVCLRVVPSKSQHPDCILRVPWGDRVVSIPRMVYENWLSWGIFRNQGELEGLGWSLVHQGEKASGRFVLKMAFQVEPRWRSLRRFLLARWG
;
A
#
# COMPACT_ATOMS: atom_id res chain seq x y z
N MET A 1 8.85 48.02 56.04
CA MET A 1 10.24 48.25 55.59
C MET A 1 10.34 47.77 54.15
N ILE A 2 10.76 48.67 53.27
CA ILE A 2 10.71 48.60 51.81
C ILE A 2 11.83 47.68 51.27
N LEU A 3 11.54 46.95 50.18
CA LEU A 3 12.36 46.69 48.97
C LEU A 3 11.77 45.44 48.24
N HIS A 4 10.88 45.61 47.26
CA HIS A 4 11.12 45.67 45.80
C HIS A 4 12.11 44.63 45.24
N VAL A 5 11.66 43.74 44.33
CA VAL A 5 11.76 43.84 42.86
C VAL A 5 10.89 42.74 42.19
N ASN A 6 10.45 43.04 40.96
CA ASN A 6 9.34 42.53 40.16
C ASN A 6 9.45 41.13 39.50
N ASN A 7 8.28 40.72 38.95
CA ASN A 7 8.03 39.93 37.73
C ASN A 7 7.98 38.39 37.84
N LEU A 8 6.79 37.78 37.77
CA LEU A 8 6.04 37.52 36.52
C LEU A 8 4.78 36.68 36.80
N SER A 9 3.68 37.11 36.19
CA SER A 9 2.37 36.48 36.18
C SER A 9 2.34 35.26 35.25
N MET A 10 1.79 34.14 35.73
CA MET A 10 0.96 33.25 34.91
C MET A 10 0.15 32.32 35.82
N GLN A 11 -1.08 32.76 36.11
CA GLN A 11 -2.11 31.94 36.74
C GLN A 11 -2.71 30.96 35.72
N ARG A 12 -2.63 29.69 36.08
CA ARG A 12 -3.72 28.68 36.11
C ARG A 12 -4.74 28.68 34.97
N MET A 13 -4.77 27.58 34.22
CA MET A 13 -6.04 26.99 33.77
C MET A 13 -6.08 25.50 34.11
N ILE A 14 -7.16 25.14 34.79
CA ILE A 14 -7.43 23.92 35.56
C ILE A 14 -8.03 22.86 34.62
N ILE A 15 -7.52 21.63 34.66
CA ILE A 15 -8.21 20.44 34.12
C ILE A 15 -8.93 19.78 35.30
N CYS A 16 -10.26 19.87 35.32
CA CYS A 16 -11.13 19.16 36.25
C CYS A 16 -11.25 17.68 35.82
N PHE A 17 -10.72 16.77 36.63
CA PHE A 17 -11.24 15.39 36.69
C PHE A 17 -12.19 15.30 37.88
N ALA A 18 -13.37 14.74 37.62
CA ALA A 18 -14.45 14.56 38.57
C ALA A 18 -14.03 13.68 39.76
N ILE A 19 -14.51 14.09 40.93
CA ILE A 19 -14.26 13.58 42.27
C ILE A 19 -15.04 12.27 42.47
N ILE A 20 -14.34 11.20 42.87
CA ILE A 20 -14.91 10.11 43.68
C ILE A 20 -14.22 10.20 45.04
N PRO A 21 -14.95 10.36 46.16
CA PRO A 21 -14.33 10.53 47.47
C PRO A 21 -14.12 9.17 48.13
N VAL A 22 -12.86 8.79 48.39
CA VAL A 22 -12.55 7.82 49.44
C VAL A 22 -11.47 8.41 50.33
N ARG A 23 -11.83 8.55 51.60
CA ARG A 23 -11.03 9.10 52.70
C ARG A 23 -9.78 8.26 52.97
N SER A 24 -8.70 8.98 53.24
CA SER A 24 -7.56 8.65 54.12
C SER A 24 -7.06 7.20 54.15
N GLU A 25 -5.89 6.96 53.57
CA GLU A 25 -4.65 6.80 54.34
C GLU A 25 -3.42 6.73 53.42
N ARG A 26 -2.25 6.91 54.03
CA ARG A 26 -0.99 7.40 53.46
C ARG A 26 -0.36 6.52 52.36
N CYS A 27 0.28 7.21 51.42
CA CYS A 27 1.51 6.81 50.71
C CYS A 27 1.51 5.49 49.90
N SER A 28 0.94 5.50 48.70
CA SER A 28 1.29 4.49 47.67
C SER A 28 1.33 5.00 46.22
N PHE A 29 0.79 6.19 45.92
CA PHE A 29 0.76 6.71 44.54
C PHE A 29 2.15 7.08 44.00
N TRP A 30 3.02 7.69 44.81
CA TRP A 30 4.38 8.08 44.37
C TRP A 30 5.38 6.92 44.26
N ARG A 31 5.12 5.78 44.92
CA ARG A 31 5.91 4.55 44.72
C ARG A 31 5.50 3.84 43.43
N TYR A 32 4.22 3.90 43.03
CA TYR A 32 3.78 3.37 41.74
C TYR A 32 4.32 4.21 40.57
N VAL A 33 4.30 5.54 40.71
CA VAL A 33 4.90 6.46 39.72
C VAL A 33 6.42 6.25 39.63
N LYS A 34 7.16 6.13 40.74
CA LYS A 34 8.62 5.89 40.68
C LYS A 34 9.04 4.50 40.21
N LYS A 35 8.19 3.47 40.35
CA LYS A 35 8.47 2.11 39.83
C LYS A 35 8.24 2.00 38.31
N ILE A 36 7.40 2.87 37.73
CA ILE A 36 7.21 3.01 36.28
C ILE A 36 8.37 3.79 35.62
N PHE A 37 9.14 4.57 36.39
CA PHE A 37 10.22 5.44 35.89
C PHE A 37 11.65 4.87 35.99
N ARG A 38 11.83 3.57 36.21
CA ARG A 38 13.15 2.91 36.11
C ARG A 38 13.12 1.77 35.09
N PHE A 39 13.22 2.13 33.82
CA PHE A 39 13.88 1.28 32.83
C PHE A 39 14.98 2.10 32.15
N HIS A 40 16.23 1.71 32.41
CA HIS A 40 17.38 2.04 31.59
C HIS A 40 17.22 1.33 30.24
N HIS A 41 17.00 2.12 29.19
CA HIS A 41 17.86 2.16 28.02
C HIS A 41 17.50 3.44 27.26
N GLY A 42 18.51 4.24 26.92
CA GLY A 42 18.34 5.48 26.18
C GLY A 42 17.62 5.24 24.86
N LEU A 43 16.33 5.58 24.82
CA LEU A 43 15.55 5.58 23.58
C LEU A 43 15.84 6.89 22.86
N VAL A 44 16.92 6.83 22.07
CA VAL A 44 17.31 7.81 21.06
C VAL A 44 16.07 8.23 20.27
N ILE A 45 15.86 9.54 20.20
CA ILE A 45 14.85 10.17 19.37
C ILE A 45 15.08 9.66 17.94
N MET A 46 14.21 8.78 17.43
CA MET A 46 14.27 8.33 16.04
C MET A 46 13.88 9.50 15.12
N ARG A 47 14.85 10.39 14.85
CA ARG A 47 14.84 11.22 13.65
C ARG A 47 15.20 10.28 12.50
N PHE A 48 14.20 9.86 11.73
CA PHE A 48 14.53 9.37 10.39
C PHE A 48 15.27 10.53 9.69
N PRO A 49 16.50 10.32 9.23
CA PRO A 49 17.22 11.35 8.49
C PRO A 49 16.40 11.65 7.24
N VAL A 50 16.24 12.94 6.95
CA VAL A 50 15.48 13.41 5.80
C VAL A 50 16.48 14.07 4.87
N ILE A 51 16.51 13.66 3.60
CA ILE A 51 17.35 14.31 2.60
C ILE A 51 16.91 15.78 2.50
N PRO A 52 17.81 16.75 2.67
CA PRO A 52 17.49 18.18 2.55
C PRO A 52 16.86 18.51 1.19
N GLN A 53 15.86 19.40 1.15
CA GLN A 53 15.11 19.68 -0.07
C GLN A 53 15.99 20.27 -1.18
N GLU A 54 16.98 21.07 -0.79
CA GLU A 54 17.95 21.75 -1.64
C GLU A 54 18.85 20.83 -2.45
N ILE A 55 19.00 19.57 -2.04
CA ILE A 55 19.78 18.56 -2.78
C ILE A 55 18.90 17.46 -3.38
N ARG A 56 17.57 17.52 -3.23
CA ARG A 56 16.69 16.55 -3.90
C ARG A 56 16.59 16.90 -5.37
N LEU A 57 16.78 15.90 -6.22
CA LEU A 57 16.53 16.06 -7.64
C LEU A 57 15.09 16.48 -7.87
N GLN A 58 14.90 17.55 -8.64
CA GLN A 58 13.66 17.87 -9.32
C GLN A 58 13.98 17.97 -10.80
N VAL A 59 13.42 17.07 -11.60
CA VAL A 59 13.75 16.95 -13.03
C VAL A 59 13.51 18.25 -13.79
N SER A 60 12.50 19.02 -13.40
CA SER A 60 12.21 20.34 -13.99
C SER A 60 13.26 21.41 -13.69
N GLN A 61 14.13 21.20 -12.70
CA GLN A 61 15.13 22.17 -12.24
C GLN A 61 16.55 21.85 -12.72
N VAL A 62 16.77 20.67 -13.32
CA VAL A 62 18.10 20.21 -13.75
C VAL A 62 18.10 20.06 -15.27
N PRO A 63 18.98 20.76 -16.01
CA PRO A 63 19.00 20.66 -17.46
C PRO A 63 19.55 19.30 -17.93
N PRO A 64 19.12 18.77 -19.09
CA PRO A 64 19.67 17.52 -19.64
C PRO A 64 21.18 17.54 -19.89
N SER A 65 21.77 18.74 -20.05
CA SER A 65 23.21 18.94 -20.20
C SER A 65 23.99 18.87 -18.87
N PHE A 66 23.32 18.63 -17.74
CA PHE A 66 23.97 18.54 -16.44
C PHE A 66 25.01 17.41 -16.41
N ASN A 67 26.21 17.72 -15.92
CA ASN A 67 27.37 16.84 -15.87
C ASN A 67 27.96 16.69 -14.46
N GLY A 68 27.19 17.08 -13.43
CA GLY A 68 27.56 16.91 -12.03
C GLY A 68 27.28 15.49 -11.52
N ARG A 69 27.02 15.36 -10.22
CA ARG A 69 26.78 14.06 -9.57
C ARG A 69 25.31 13.78 -9.33
N LEU A 70 24.88 12.54 -9.57
CA LEU A 70 23.59 12.05 -9.11
C LEU A 70 23.79 10.93 -8.10
N TYR A 71 23.18 11.09 -6.94
CA TYR A 71 23.23 10.13 -5.84
C TYR A 71 21.95 9.30 -5.81
N PHE A 72 22.10 7.98 -5.76
CA PHE A 72 21.01 7.02 -5.61
C PHE A 72 21.23 6.21 -4.34
N VAL A 73 20.26 6.14 -3.46
CA VAL A 73 20.25 5.25 -2.30
C VAL A 73 19.15 4.22 -2.52
N LEU A 74 19.55 3.05 -3.01
CA LEU A 74 18.63 1.94 -3.27
C LEU A 74 18.09 1.41 -1.95
N GLY A 75 16.84 0.96 -1.95
CA GLY A 75 16.24 0.36 -0.76
C GLY A 75 16.90 -0.98 -0.39
N PRO A 76 16.81 -1.37 0.89
CA PRO A 76 17.55 -2.53 1.40
C PRO A 76 16.91 -3.88 1.05
N GLY A 77 15.60 -3.92 0.82
CA GLY A 77 14.92 -5.14 0.36
C GLY A 77 15.10 -5.34 -1.14
N LEU A 78 15.18 -6.59 -1.60
CA LEU A 78 15.31 -6.88 -3.04
C LEU A 78 14.22 -6.21 -3.89
N GLY A 79 12.97 -6.22 -3.42
CA GLY A 79 11.87 -5.55 -4.11
C GLY A 79 12.00 -4.03 -4.16
N ASP A 80 12.49 -3.41 -3.09
CA ASP A 80 12.77 -1.97 -3.09
C ASP A 80 13.91 -1.62 -4.05
N ALA A 81 15.00 -2.39 -4.03
CA ALA A 81 16.15 -2.20 -4.90
C ALA A 81 15.76 -2.31 -6.38
N LEU A 82 14.99 -3.34 -6.76
CA LEU A 82 14.50 -3.53 -8.13
C LEU A 82 13.59 -2.38 -8.62
N ASN A 83 12.75 -1.84 -7.73
CA ASN A 83 11.95 -0.65 -8.02
C ASN A 83 12.82 0.59 -8.18
N ASP A 84 13.84 0.76 -7.33
CA ASP A 84 14.75 1.90 -7.41
C ASP A 84 15.64 1.85 -8.66
N LEU A 85 15.98 0.66 -9.16
CA LEU A 85 16.66 0.48 -10.45
C LEU A 85 15.84 1.04 -11.62
N ARG A 86 14.51 0.99 -11.57
CA ARG A 86 13.64 1.64 -12.58
C ARG A 86 13.82 3.16 -12.55
N ILE A 87 13.82 3.76 -11.36
CA ILE A 87 14.04 5.21 -11.24
C ILE A 87 15.45 5.58 -11.74
N LEU A 88 16.46 4.80 -11.36
CA LEU A 88 17.85 4.99 -11.77
C LEU A 88 17.98 4.95 -13.30
N HIS A 89 17.47 3.90 -13.94
CA HIS A 89 17.49 3.74 -15.39
C HIS A 89 16.86 4.95 -16.08
N GLN A 90 15.65 5.34 -15.66
CA GLN A 90 14.95 6.48 -16.27
C GLN A 90 15.68 7.80 -16.06
N THR A 91 16.30 7.98 -14.88
CA THR A 91 17.07 9.19 -14.57
C THR A 91 18.30 9.28 -15.46
N LEU A 92 19.04 8.18 -15.64
CA LEU A 92 20.29 8.21 -16.41
C LEU A 92 20.07 8.33 -17.92
N ILE A 93 18.90 7.93 -18.43
CA ILE A 93 18.50 8.25 -19.82
C ILE A 93 18.42 9.76 -20.05
N LEU A 94 17.88 10.51 -19.07
CA LEU A 94 17.71 11.96 -19.19
C LEU A 94 19.00 12.74 -18.93
N TYR A 95 19.92 12.16 -18.17
CA TYR A 95 21.17 12.78 -17.77
C TYR A 95 22.37 11.89 -18.13
N PRO A 96 22.66 11.66 -19.42
CA PRO A 96 23.67 10.70 -19.85
C PRO A 96 25.12 11.10 -19.48
N ASN A 97 25.35 12.38 -19.16
CA ASN A 97 26.68 12.93 -18.87
C ASN A 97 27.00 13.00 -17.37
N VAL A 98 26.07 12.58 -16.50
CA VAL A 98 26.27 12.67 -15.04
C VAL A 98 27.18 11.57 -14.54
N ARG A 99 27.85 11.85 -13.43
CA ARG A 99 28.52 10.83 -12.62
C ARG A 99 27.54 10.30 -11.60
N SER A 100 27.18 9.03 -11.68
CA SER A 100 26.27 8.41 -10.72
C SER A 100 27.02 7.75 -9.56
N VAL A 101 26.60 8.06 -8.33
CA VAL A 101 27.04 7.37 -7.11
C VAL A 101 25.85 6.60 -6.56
N VAL A 102 26.01 5.29 -6.36
CA VAL A 102 24.91 4.39 -6.02
C VAL A 102 25.23 3.66 -4.72
N TYR A 103 24.46 3.96 -3.68
CA TYR A 103 24.49 3.27 -2.40
C TYR A 103 23.57 2.06 -2.44
N ALA A 104 24.10 0.89 -2.13
CA ALA A 104 23.41 -0.38 -2.33
C ALA A 104 23.64 -1.38 -1.19
N ASP A 105 22.68 -2.27 -0.97
CA ASP A 105 22.83 -3.39 -0.04
C ASP A 105 23.62 -4.53 -0.71
N PRO A 106 24.74 -5.01 -0.14
CA PRO A 106 25.61 -5.98 -0.80
C PRO A 106 24.97 -7.35 -1.03
N ARG A 107 23.85 -7.68 -0.36
CA ARG A 107 23.14 -8.96 -0.57
C ARG A 107 22.61 -9.12 -1.99
N TRP A 108 22.40 -8.02 -2.71
CA TRP A 108 21.85 -8.04 -4.07
C TRP A 108 22.92 -7.77 -5.13
N LYS A 109 24.21 -7.96 -4.80
CA LYS A 109 25.34 -7.69 -5.71
C LYS A 109 25.16 -8.33 -7.09
N ASP A 110 24.78 -9.60 -7.14
CA ASP A 110 24.61 -10.33 -8.40
C ASP A 110 23.53 -9.71 -9.31
N VAL A 111 22.51 -9.08 -8.71
CA VAL A 111 21.49 -8.33 -9.46
C VAL A 111 22.11 -7.07 -10.05
N TYR A 112 22.89 -6.33 -9.26
CA TYR A 112 23.52 -5.08 -9.69
C TYR A 112 24.56 -5.28 -10.79
N ASP A 113 25.33 -6.37 -10.72
CA ASP A 113 26.33 -6.73 -11.73
C ASP A 113 25.70 -6.95 -13.12
N CYS A 114 24.39 -7.26 -13.17
CA CYS A 114 23.63 -7.43 -14.40
C CYS A 114 23.14 -6.10 -15.01
N ILE A 115 23.19 -4.99 -14.27
CA ILE A 115 22.64 -3.70 -14.68
C ILE A 115 23.70 -2.89 -15.45
N PRO A 116 23.50 -2.62 -16.76
CA PRO A 116 24.48 -1.91 -17.58
C PRO A 116 24.86 -0.53 -17.03
N GLU A 117 23.89 0.20 -16.50
CA GLU A 117 24.04 1.55 -15.94
C GLU A 117 24.99 1.57 -14.75
N LEU A 118 25.04 0.48 -13.97
CA LEU A 118 25.90 0.39 -12.79
C LEU A 118 27.36 0.11 -13.12
N LYS A 119 27.68 -0.36 -14.33
CA LYS A 119 29.08 -0.57 -14.76
C LYS A 119 29.87 0.73 -14.86
N ASN A 120 29.17 1.84 -15.12
CA ASN A 120 29.76 3.18 -15.21
C ASN A 120 29.49 4.03 -13.96
N ALA A 121 28.86 3.44 -12.94
CA ALA A 121 28.54 4.11 -11.68
C ALA A 121 29.59 3.80 -10.60
N GLU A 122 29.77 4.73 -9.67
CA GLU A 122 30.48 4.47 -8.43
C GLU A 122 29.52 3.77 -7.45
N VAL A 123 29.65 2.45 -7.27
CA VAL A 123 28.80 1.68 -6.36
C VAL A 123 29.43 1.60 -4.98
N ARG A 124 28.73 2.08 -3.95
CA ARG A 124 29.13 2.05 -2.54
C ARG A 124 28.21 1.12 -1.76
N TYR A 125 28.78 0.11 -1.11
CA TYR A 125 27.98 -0.83 -0.31
C TYR A 125 27.91 -0.37 1.15
N TYR A 126 26.69 -0.31 1.67
CA TYR A 126 26.45 -0.04 3.10
C TYR A 126 26.24 -1.34 3.89
N SER A 127 26.25 -1.24 5.22
CA SER A 127 25.99 -2.40 6.10
C SER A 127 24.65 -3.06 5.76
N PRO A 128 24.64 -4.37 5.42
CA PRO A 128 23.44 -5.05 4.95
C PRO A 128 22.32 -4.99 6.00
N ALA A 129 21.09 -4.78 5.53
CA ALA A 129 19.94 -4.83 6.44
C ALA A 129 19.66 -6.27 6.91
N PRO A 130 18.93 -6.46 8.01
CA PRO A 130 18.50 -7.80 8.43
C PRO A 130 17.71 -8.53 7.32
N SER A 131 17.92 -9.85 7.19
CA SER A 131 17.10 -10.76 6.36
C SER A 131 16.53 -11.89 7.21
N ALA A 132 15.48 -12.53 6.69
CA ALA A 132 14.88 -13.74 7.28
C ALA A 132 15.89 -14.92 7.29
N GLU A 133 16.84 -14.92 6.36
CA GLU A 133 17.80 -16.01 6.16
C GLU A 133 19.02 -15.93 7.09
N ALA A 134 19.24 -14.81 7.77
CA ALA A 134 20.39 -14.63 8.65
C ALA A 134 20.21 -15.45 9.94
N GLN A 135 21.00 -16.50 10.11
CA GLN A 135 20.94 -17.43 11.26
C GLN A 135 21.21 -16.77 12.64
N GLN A 136 21.53 -15.48 12.71
CA GLN A 136 21.62 -14.71 13.96
C GLN A 136 21.20 -13.23 13.76
N PRO A 137 19.93 -12.87 14.04
CA PRO A 137 19.46 -11.49 13.89
C PRO A 137 19.98 -10.49 14.94
N GLU A 138 20.66 -10.93 16.00
CA GLU A 138 20.75 -10.18 17.26
C GLU A 138 21.84 -9.09 17.37
N LYS A 139 22.56 -8.69 16.30
CA LYS A 139 23.61 -7.65 16.44
C LYS A 139 23.65 -6.55 15.38
N ALA A 140 22.82 -6.60 14.33
CA ALA A 140 22.84 -5.55 13.32
C ALA A 140 22.02 -4.33 13.79
N PRO A 141 22.57 -3.10 13.72
CA PRO A 141 21.79 -1.91 14.02
C PRO A 141 20.61 -1.78 13.02
N PRO A 142 19.47 -1.22 13.42
CA PRO A 142 18.35 -1.01 12.52
C PRO A 142 18.74 -0.20 11.27
N TYR A 143 18.18 -0.52 10.11
CA TYR A 143 18.51 0.12 8.83
C TYR A 143 18.49 1.66 8.84
N HIS A 144 17.65 2.29 9.66
CA HIS A 144 17.60 3.75 9.76
C HIS A 144 18.92 4.38 10.28
N HIS A 145 19.76 3.62 10.99
CA HIS A 145 21.12 4.03 11.34
C HIS A 145 22.04 4.02 10.12
N THR A 146 22.04 2.94 9.34
CA THR A 146 22.78 2.85 8.07
C THR A 146 22.39 3.98 7.13
N PHE A 147 21.08 4.18 6.95
CA PHE A 147 20.55 5.24 6.10
C PHE A 147 20.96 6.65 6.57
N ARG A 148 21.11 6.87 7.88
CA ARG A 148 21.61 8.15 8.42
C ARG A 148 23.07 8.40 8.05
N GLY A 149 23.91 7.38 8.16
CA GLY A 149 25.32 7.48 7.74
C GLY A 149 25.42 7.84 6.26
N VAL A 150 24.68 7.13 5.41
CA VAL A 150 24.63 7.40 3.97
C VAL A 150 24.16 8.82 3.66
N VAL A 151 23.06 9.28 4.28
CA VAL A 151 22.56 10.65 4.06
C VAL A 151 23.57 11.70 4.53
N GLN A 152 24.26 11.46 5.65
CA GLN A 152 25.28 12.37 6.14
C GLN A 152 26.46 12.49 5.17
N GLU A 153 26.98 11.36 4.69
CA GLU A 153 28.04 11.31 3.69
C GLU A 153 27.65 12.03 2.39
N ILE A 154 26.42 11.81 1.90
CA ILE A 154 25.90 12.52 0.73
C ILE A 154 25.86 14.02 0.98
N VAL A 155 25.36 14.49 2.12
CA VAL A 155 25.27 15.94 2.42
C VAL A 155 26.65 16.57 2.54
N GLU A 156 27.63 15.84 3.08
CA GLU A 156 29.02 16.30 3.18
C GLU A 156 29.71 16.42 1.80
N GLU A 157 29.39 15.53 0.86
CA GLU A 157 29.93 15.57 -0.50
C GLU A 157 29.15 16.48 -1.47
N CYS A 158 27.84 16.63 -1.25
CA CYS A 158 26.92 17.25 -2.20
C CYS A 158 26.76 18.74 -1.91
N SER A 159 27.45 19.59 -2.69
CA SER A 159 27.17 21.02 -2.71
C SER A 159 25.96 21.32 -3.62
N PRO A 160 25.00 22.18 -3.21
CA PRO A 160 23.85 22.55 -4.05
C PRO A 160 24.28 23.00 -5.45
N GLY A 161 23.65 22.44 -6.49
CA GLY A 161 23.99 22.72 -7.90
C GLY A 161 25.15 21.90 -8.48
N SER A 162 25.96 21.24 -7.65
CA SER A 162 27.02 20.31 -8.11
C SER A 162 26.61 18.84 -8.07
N GLY A 163 25.57 18.52 -7.28
CA GLY A 163 24.99 17.19 -7.22
C GLY A 163 23.56 17.20 -6.70
N TRP A 164 22.87 16.08 -6.94
CA TRP A 164 21.48 15.88 -6.55
C TRP A 164 21.24 14.45 -6.10
N VAL A 165 20.34 14.24 -5.15
CA VAL A 165 19.86 12.92 -4.76
C VAL A 165 18.61 12.59 -5.57
N ALA A 166 18.73 11.59 -6.44
CA ALA A 166 17.66 11.14 -7.33
C ALA A 166 16.70 10.15 -6.66
N VAL A 167 17.20 9.32 -5.74
CA VAL A 167 16.38 8.43 -4.91
C VAL A 167 17.05 8.27 -3.56
N GLY A 168 16.27 8.32 -2.47
CA GLY A 168 16.77 7.89 -1.17
C GLY A 168 15.71 7.92 -0.09
N GLY A 169 14.93 6.85 0.02
CA GLY A 169 13.87 6.76 1.02
C GLY A 169 12.82 7.89 0.93
N PHE A 170 12.64 8.47 -0.25
CA PHE A 170 11.64 9.51 -0.48
C PHE A 170 10.25 8.98 -0.12
N LYS A 171 9.53 9.80 0.65
CA LYS A 171 8.14 9.56 1.04
C LYS A 171 7.39 10.87 0.97
N LEU A 172 6.33 10.90 0.18
CA LEU A 172 5.44 12.04 0.10
C LEU A 172 4.27 11.82 1.05
N GLY A 173 3.93 12.84 1.86
CA GLY A 173 2.87 12.72 2.87
C GLY A 173 1.50 12.40 2.27
N ASP A 174 1.28 12.76 1.00
CA ASP A 174 0.04 12.54 0.26
C ASP A 174 -0.02 11.16 -0.42
N GLN A 175 1.02 10.31 -0.33
CA GLN A 175 1.07 9.00 -0.99
C GLN A 175 -0.17 8.16 -0.70
N LEU A 176 -0.58 8.15 0.56
CA LEU A 176 -1.66 7.33 1.03
C LEU A 176 -3.04 7.87 0.60
N ALA A 177 -3.24 9.20 0.58
CA ALA A 177 -4.44 9.83 0.03
C ALA A 177 -4.58 9.56 -1.48
N ARG A 178 -3.45 9.63 -2.19
CA ARG A 178 -3.35 9.31 -3.62
C ARG A 178 -3.43 7.82 -3.92
N LYS A 179 -3.32 6.94 -2.90
CA LYS A 179 -3.33 5.48 -3.06
C LYS A 179 -2.25 5.02 -4.04
N GLU A 180 -1.11 5.68 -3.94
CA GLU A 180 -0.03 5.63 -4.92
C GLU A 180 0.99 4.56 -4.54
N SER A 181 1.39 3.79 -5.54
CA SER A 181 2.38 2.73 -5.37
C SER A 181 3.74 3.31 -4.96
N SER A 182 4.58 2.54 -4.27
CA SER A 182 5.90 3.02 -3.82
C SER A 182 6.77 3.51 -4.98
N LEU A 183 6.79 2.78 -6.10
CA LEU A 183 7.50 3.18 -7.32
C LEU A 183 6.96 4.51 -7.91
N THR A 184 5.65 4.63 -8.09
CA THR A 184 5.03 5.84 -8.65
C THR A 184 5.28 7.06 -7.75
N MET A 185 5.19 6.89 -6.44
CA MET A 185 5.47 7.95 -5.47
C MET A 185 6.93 8.40 -5.52
N ARG A 186 7.90 7.47 -5.61
CA ARG A 186 9.33 7.80 -5.74
C ARG A 186 9.60 8.56 -7.05
N ALA A 187 8.97 8.15 -8.14
CA ALA A 187 9.05 8.86 -9.42
C ALA A 187 8.52 10.30 -9.30
N ARG A 188 7.31 10.45 -8.75
CA ARG A 188 6.68 11.75 -8.55
C ARG A 188 7.49 12.65 -7.61
N ALA A 189 8.16 12.08 -6.61
CA ALA A 189 9.00 12.82 -5.68
C ALA A 189 10.16 13.57 -6.36
N ILE A 190 10.59 13.13 -7.55
CA ILE A 190 11.60 13.82 -8.36
C ILE A 190 11.05 14.49 -9.62
N GLY A 191 9.73 14.52 -9.78
CA GLY A 191 9.08 15.12 -10.95
C GLY A 191 8.95 14.19 -12.17
N PHE A 192 9.07 12.87 -11.98
CA PHE A 192 8.70 11.90 -13.01
C PHE A 192 7.24 11.48 -12.95
N SER A 193 6.76 11.08 -14.12
CA SER A 193 5.57 10.27 -14.29
C SER A 193 5.94 9.15 -15.25
N PHE A 194 5.68 7.90 -14.84
CA PHE A 194 5.82 6.76 -15.74
C PHE A 194 4.55 6.61 -16.56
N LYS A 195 4.71 6.16 -17.80
CA LYS A 195 3.60 5.49 -18.47
C LYS A 195 3.27 4.19 -17.74
N GLU A 196 2.05 3.71 -17.87
CA GLU A 196 1.58 2.54 -17.11
C GLU A 196 2.44 1.29 -17.42
N GLU A 197 2.80 1.11 -18.69
CA GLU A 197 3.66 0.04 -19.19
C GLU A 197 5.11 0.11 -18.69
N GLU A 198 5.58 1.30 -18.30
CA GLU A 198 6.94 1.56 -17.78
C GLU A 198 7.00 1.45 -16.24
N CYS A 199 5.85 1.49 -15.58
CA CYS A 199 5.71 1.44 -14.12
C CYS A 199 5.90 -0.01 -13.61
N ARG A 200 7.10 -0.55 -13.83
CA ARG A 200 7.55 -1.88 -13.40
C ARG A 200 9.01 -1.86 -13.01
N PRO A 201 9.53 -2.83 -12.24
CA PRO A 201 10.95 -2.90 -11.94
C PRO A 201 11.79 -2.99 -13.21
N TYR A 202 13.06 -2.62 -13.10
CA TYR A 202 14.02 -2.75 -14.18
C TYR A 202 15.06 -3.80 -13.83
N PHE A 203 15.10 -4.88 -14.61
CA PHE A 203 16.11 -5.91 -14.51
C PHE A 203 16.50 -6.40 -15.90
N SER A 204 17.73 -6.13 -16.30
CA SER A 204 18.28 -6.62 -17.57
C SER A 204 18.78 -8.04 -17.36
N LEU A 205 18.07 -9.01 -17.91
CA LEU A 205 18.42 -10.42 -17.77
C LEU A 205 19.61 -10.80 -18.67
N PRO A 206 20.76 -11.23 -18.13
CA PRO A 206 21.92 -11.57 -18.95
C PRO A 206 21.70 -12.86 -19.76
N GLN A 207 22.24 -12.91 -20.97
CA GLN A 207 22.20 -14.12 -21.81
C GLN A 207 22.83 -15.34 -21.13
N ALA A 208 23.89 -15.15 -20.34
CA ALA A 208 24.52 -16.23 -19.58
C ALA A 208 23.55 -16.87 -18.57
N ALA A 209 22.73 -16.06 -17.88
CA ALA A 209 21.73 -16.57 -16.94
C ALA A 209 20.61 -17.34 -17.66
N LEU A 210 20.19 -16.89 -18.85
CA LEU A 210 19.25 -17.62 -19.70
C LEU A 210 19.79 -19.00 -20.11
N SER A 211 21.06 -19.07 -20.53
CA SER A 211 21.70 -20.33 -20.90
C SER A 211 21.79 -21.29 -19.71
N LEU A 212 22.17 -20.80 -18.53
CA LEU A 212 22.22 -21.60 -17.30
C LEU A 212 20.83 -22.11 -16.89
N ALA A 213 19.81 -21.26 -16.96
CA ALA A 213 18.43 -21.67 -16.72
C ALA A 213 17.97 -22.75 -17.71
N GLN A 214 18.32 -22.65 -18.99
CA GLN A 214 17.97 -23.67 -19.98
C GLN A 214 18.61 -25.03 -19.66
N VAL A 215 19.89 -25.05 -19.28
CA VAL A 215 20.57 -26.27 -18.83
C VAL A 215 19.92 -26.84 -17.57
N PHE A 216 19.59 -25.99 -16.60
CA PHE A 216 18.89 -26.39 -15.38
C PHE A 216 17.52 -27.03 -15.70
N LEU A 217 16.71 -26.37 -16.53
CA LEU A 217 15.39 -26.85 -16.92
C LEU A 217 15.49 -28.22 -17.61
N GLN A 218 16.42 -28.39 -18.57
CA GLN A 218 16.65 -29.68 -19.22
C GLN A 218 17.03 -30.78 -18.23
N ALA A 219 17.95 -30.48 -17.30
CA ALA A 219 18.37 -31.44 -16.26
C ALA A 219 17.22 -31.86 -15.33
N GLN A 220 16.24 -30.97 -15.10
CA GLN A 220 15.06 -31.24 -14.27
C GLN A 220 13.88 -31.86 -15.06
N GLY A 221 14.03 -32.05 -16.37
CA GLY A 221 12.96 -32.51 -17.26
C GLY A 221 11.85 -31.47 -17.46
N LEU A 222 12.18 -30.18 -17.34
CA LEU A 222 11.26 -29.05 -17.49
C LEU A 222 11.43 -28.40 -18.87
N THR A 223 10.31 -27.90 -19.43
CA THR A 223 10.29 -27.18 -20.70
C THR A 223 9.88 -25.72 -20.46
N PRO A 224 10.57 -24.71 -21.03
CA PRO A 224 10.15 -23.31 -20.97
C PRO A 224 8.67 -23.13 -21.31
N GLY A 225 7.95 -22.35 -20.49
CA GLY A 225 6.52 -22.10 -20.61
C GLY A 225 5.61 -23.23 -20.12
N CYS A 226 6.16 -24.36 -19.69
CA CYS A 226 5.42 -25.56 -19.29
C CYS A 226 5.71 -25.97 -17.83
N TYR A 227 5.82 -25.01 -16.93
CA TYR A 227 5.93 -25.23 -15.49
C TYR A 227 5.47 -24.01 -14.69
N PHE A 228 5.04 -24.24 -13.46
CA PHE A 228 4.81 -23.17 -12.48
C PHE A 228 6.09 -22.86 -11.71
N VAL A 229 6.27 -21.61 -11.30
CA VAL A 229 7.28 -21.26 -10.28
C VAL A 229 6.56 -20.87 -9.01
N ILE A 230 6.96 -21.45 -7.86
CA ILE A 230 6.48 -21.04 -6.55
C ILE A 230 7.61 -20.51 -5.67
N ALA A 231 7.34 -19.45 -4.90
CA ALA A 231 8.24 -18.91 -3.87
C ALA A 231 7.54 -18.90 -2.49
N PRO A 232 7.55 -20.05 -1.78
CA PRO A 232 6.66 -20.26 -0.63
C PRO A 232 7.21 -19.71 0.70
N TYR A 233 8.48 -19.33 0.77
CA TYR A 233 9.16 -19.02 2.03
C TYR A 233 9.43 -17.53 2.21
N THR A 234 9.30 -17.06 3.45
CA THR A 234 9.50 -15.66 3.88
C THR A 234 9.55 -15.59 5.41
N TRP A 235 9.48 -14.38 5.97
CA TRP A 235 9.33 -14.15 7.42
C TRP A 235 8.10 -14.90 7.98
N PRO A 236 8.16 -15.47 9.19
CA PRO A 236 7.07 -16.29 9.76
C PRO A 236 5.68 -15.64 9.72
N GLU A 237 5.59 -14.34 10.00
CA GLU A 237 4.34 -13.58 9.95
C GLU A 237 3.74 -13.36 8.56
N LYS A 238 4.52 -13.66 7.50
CA LYS A 238 4.14 -13.50 6.09
C LYS A 238 3.97 -14.84 5.40
N MET A 239 4.25 -15.95 6.08
CA MET A 239 4.11 -17.27 5.49
C MET A 239 2.65 -17.61 5.25
N TRP A 240 2.39 -18.27 4.13
CA TRP A 240 1.17 -19.04 3.95
C TRP A 240 1.43 -20.46 4.47
N ASP A 241 0.36 -21.14 4.86
CA ASP A 241 0.45 -22.46 5.48
C ASP A 241 1.17 -23.46 4.55
N HIS A 242 2.07 -24.27 5.13
CA HIS A 242 2.92 -25.18 4.36
C HIS A 242 2.09 -26.27 3.67
N GLN A 243 1.14 -26.86 4.37
CA GLN A 243 0.22 -27.84 3.79
C GLN A 243 -0.63 -27.23 2.66
N SER A 244 -0.99 -25.95 2.78
CA SER A 244 -1.71 -25.22 1.75
C SER A 244 -0.93 -25.10 0.43
N TRP A 245 0.41 -24.99 0.49
CA TRP A 245 1.25 -25.07 -0.70
C TRP A 245 1.24 -26.46 -1.35
N GLU A 246 1.33 -27.54 -0.57
CA GLU A 246 1.32 -28.92 -1.07
C GLU A 246 -0.01 -29.26 -1.77
N VAL A 247 -1.13 -28.81 -1.17
CA VAL A 247 -2.45 -28.95 -1.79
C VAL A 247 -2.54 -28.13 -3.08
N LEU A 248 -2.03 -26.88 -3.07
CA LEU A 248 -2.05 -26.03 -4.27
C LEU A 248 -1.29 -26.67 -5.43
N VAL A 249 -0.05 -27.14 -5.21
CA VAL A 249 0.76 -27.75 -6.29
C VAL A 249 0.13 -29.04 -6.81
N SER A 250 -0.51 -29.82 -5.94
CA SER A 250 -1.25 -31.02 -6.32
C SER A 250 -2.44 -30.68 -7.22
N CYS A 251 -3.27 -29.71 -6.82
CA CYS A 251 -4.39 -29.24 -7.64
C CYS A 251 -3.95 -28.66 -9.00
N LEU A 252 -2.82 -27.94 -9.04
CA LEU A 252 -2.26 -27.41 -10.29
C LEU A 252 -1.81 -28.53 -11.23
N TYR A 253 -1.10 -29.53 -10.71
CA TYR A 253 -0.69 -30.68 -11.50
C TYR A 253 -1.88 -31.50 -12.00
N GLU A 254 -2.86 -31.79 -11.15
CA GLU A 254 -4.06 -32.55 -11.54
C GLU A 254 -4.88 -31.85 -12.62
N SER A 255 -4.96 -30.51 -12.58
CA SER A 255 -5.76 -29.73 -13.54
C SER A 255 -5.03 -29.43 -14.84
N THR A 256 -3.69 -29.37 -14.84
CA THR A 256 -2.91 -28.91 -16.02
C THR A 256 -1.90 -29.92 -16.54
N GLY A 257 -1.51 -30.92 -15.74
CA GLY A 257 -0.39 -31.82 -16.00
C GLY A 257 0.98 -31.16 -15.91
N LEU A 258 1.08 -29.88 -15.53
CA LEU A 258 2.34 -29.15 -15.52
C LEU A 258 3.10 -29.30 -14.18
N PRO A 259 4.43 -29.51 -14.22
CA PRO A 259 5.27 -29.55 -13.03
C PRO A 259 5.37 -28.19 -12.32
N THR A 260 5.78 -28.23 -11.06
CA THR A 260 6.05 -27.02 -10.25
C THR A 260 7.52 -26.96 -9.85
N LEU A 261 8.14 -25.80 -10.05
CA LEU A 261 9.48 -25.48 -9.60
C LEU A 261 9.43 -24.59 -8.35
N VAL A 262 10.00 -25.04 -7.24
CA VAL A 262 10.12 -24.29 -6.00
C VAL A 262 11.44 -23.52 -6.00
N ILE A 263 11.38 -22.20 -5.82
CA ILE A 263 12.55 -21.35 -5.64
C ILE A 263 12.63 -20.84 -4.19
N GLY A 264 13.84 -20.55 -3.74
CA GLY A 264 14.07 -20.01 -2.40
C GLY A 264 15.47 -20.35 -1.89
N THR A 265 15.64 -20.26 -0.58
CA THR A 265 16.87 -20.67 0.09
C THR A 265 16.71 -22.07 0.70
N PRO A 266 17.79 -22.85 0.82
CA PRO A 266 17.76 -24.13 1.52
C PRO A 266 17.44 -23.93 3.01
N GLY A 267 16.99 -25.00 3.67
CA GLY A 267 16.76 -25.04 5.13
C GLY A 267 15.29 -24.92 5.57
N TYR A 268 14.37 -24.70 4.64
CA TYR A 268 12.93 -24.81 4.89
C TYR A 268 12.43 -26.24 4.62
N PRO A 269 11.30 -26.68 5.22
CA PRO A 269 10.68 -27.96 4.88
C PRO A 269 10.30 -28.00 3.39
N PRO A 270 10.68 -29.05 2.64
CA PRO A 270 10.39 -29.14 1.21
C PRO A 270 8.88 -29.13 0.95
N VAL A 271 8.44 -28.56 -0.17
CA VAL A 271 7.04 -28.66 -0.60
C VAL A 271 6.85 -29.98 -1.34
N GLN A 272 6.02 -30.87 -0.81
CA GLN A 272 5.75 -32.16 -1.47
C GLN A 272 4.58 -32.04 -2.45
N GLY A 273 4.63 -32.83 -3.51
CA GLY A 273 3.57 -32.90 -4.50
C GLY A 273 4.01 -33.62 -5.79
N PRO A 274 3.06 -33.95 -6.66
CA PRO A 274 3.37 -34.56 -7.95
C PRO A 274 4.21 -33.63 -8.82
N ALA A 275 5.28 -34.17 -9.41
CA ALA A 275 6.18 -33.47 -10.32
C ALA A 275 6.75 -32.13 -9.79
N VAL A 276 6.94 -32.01 -8.48
CA VAL A 276 7.64 -30.88 -7.86
C VAL A 276 9.16 -31.02 -8.07
N ARG A 277 9.83 -29.90 -8.35
CA ARG A 277 11.29 -29.76 -8.48
C ARG A 277 11.76 -28.58 -7.62
N GLU A 278 13.02 -28.61 -7.21
CA GLU A 278 13.60 -27.56 -6.36
C GLU A 278 14.77 -26.85 -7.06
N ALA A 279 14.76 -25.52 -7.01
CA ALA A 279 15.81 -24.60 -7.43
C ALA A 279 16.20 -23.72 -6.24
N LEU A 280 16.74 -24.34 -5.19
CA LEU A 280 17.09 -23.68 -3.93
C LEU A 280 18.53 -23.19 -3.95
N GLY A 281 18.76 -21.96 -3.46
CA GLY A 281 20.10 -21.38 -3.29
C GLY A 281 20.79 -20.98 -4.60
N LEU A 282 20.06 -20.91 -5.72
CA LEU A 282 20.61 -20.44 -6.99
C LEU A 282 20.88 -18.93 -6.96
N PRO A 283 21.88 -18.45 -7.72
CA PRO A 283 22.10 -17.02 -7.93
C PRO A 283 20.86 -16.30 -8.45
N LEU A 284 20.62 -15.07 -8.01
CA LEU A 284 19.41 -14.31 -8.37
C LEU A 284 19.22 -14.13 -9.89
N PRO A 285 20.26 -13.91 -10.72
CA PRO A 285 20.08 -13.85 -12.18
C PRO A 285 19.56 -15.17 -12.78
N GLU A 286 20.00 -16.32 -12.26
CA GLU A 286 19.50 -17.63 -12.69
C GLU A 286 18.05 -17.85 -12.25
N VAL A 287 17.72 -17.49 -11.00
CA VAL A 287 16.33 -17.48 -10.50
C VAL A 287 15.45 -16.60 -11.38
N ALA A 288 15.91 -15.40 -11.74
CA ALA A 288 15.20 -14.49 -12.63
C ALA A 288 14.98 -15.11 -14.02
N ALA A 289 15.98 -15.80 -14.57
CA ALA A 289 15.88 -16.50 -15.85
C ALA A 289 14.87 -17.67 -15.79
N LEU A 290 14.83 -18.42 -14.69
CA LEU A 290 13.83 -19.48 -14.46
C LEU A 290 12.42 -18.89 -14.31
N ILE A 291 12.26 -17.76 -13.62
CA ILE A 291 10.96 -17.08 -13.51
C ILE A 291 10.50 -16.57 -14.88
N SER A 292 11.39 -15.93 -15.66
CA SER A 292 11.05 -15.33 -16.97
C SER A 292 10.52 -16.34 -17.99
N GLN A 293 10.80 -17.63 -17.79
CA GLN A 293 10.40 -18.74 -18.65
C GLN A 293 9.24 -19.57 -18.05
N ALA A 294 8.66 -19.16 -16.93
CA ALA A 294 7.57 -19.90 -16.29
C ALA A 294 6.22 -19.65 -16.97
N ARG A 295 5.27 -20.59 -16.82
CA ARG A 295 3.88 -20.42 -17.25
C ARG A 295 3.13 -19.39 -16.39
N CYS A 296 3.38 -19.45 -15.09
CA CYS A 296 2.81 -18.57 -14.08
C CYS A 296 3.72 -18.62 -12.85
N TYR A 297 3.91 -17.47 -12.21
CA TYR A 297 4.59 -17.36 -10.93
C TYR A 297 3.55 -17.26 -9.80
N VAL A 298 3.74 -17.98 -8.70
CA VAL A 298 2.92 -17.86 -7.49
C VAL A 298 3.82 -17.64 -6.29
N GLY A 299 3.62 -16.56 -5.54
CA GLY A 299 4.52 -16.24 -4.44
C GLY A 299 3.87 -15.38 -3.37
N LEU A 300 4.68 -15.00 -2.38
CA LEU A 300 4.29 -14.13 -1.27
C LEU A 300 4.76 -12.69 -1.49
N ASP A 301 4.48 -11.79 -0.55
CA ASP A 301 5.11 -10.45 -0.48
C ASP A 301 6.62 -10.57 -0.16
N THR A 302 7.41 -10.90 -1.19
CA THR A 302 8.84 -11.24 -1.14
C THR A 302 9.62 -10.67 -2.33
N GLY A 303 10.95 -10.60 -2.18
CA GLY A 303 11.87 -10.17 -3.23
C GLY A 303 11.66 -10.88 -4.58
N PRO A 304 11.58 -12.22 -4.64
CA PRO A 304 11.31 -12.94 -5.88
C PRO A 304 10.00 -12.54 -6.59
N THR A 305 8.96 -12.15 -5.85
CA THR A 305 7.69 -11.69 -6.44
C THR A 305 7.85 -10.33 -7.13
N HIS A 306 8.66 -9.43 -6.56
CA HIS A 306 9.03 -8.18 -7.23
C HIS A 306 9.98 -8.43 -8.41
N LEU A 307 10.87 -9.42 -8.33
CA LEU A 307 11.70 -9.82 -9.46
C LEU A 307 10.85 -10.34 -10.63
N ALA A 308 9.85 -11.19 -10.36
CA ALA A 308 8.89 -11.67 -11.35
C ALA A 308 8.17 -10.53 -12.08
N ALA A 309 7.90 -9.42 -11.38
CA ALA A 309 7.25 -8.24 -11.95
C ALA A 309 8.07 -7.53 -13.04
N SER A 310 9.34 -7.89 -13.21
CA SER A 310 10.19 -7.41 -14.31
C SER A 310 9.85 -8.05 -15.66
N PHE A 311 9.05 -9.12 -15.66
CA PHE A 311 8.78 -9.96 -16.83
C PHE A 311 7.29 -10.01 -17.20
N ASP A 312 7.02 -10.43 -18.43
CA ASP A 312 5.67 -10.49 -19.00
C ASP A 312 5.02 -11.87 -18.80
N LEU A 313 4.82 -12.27 -17.54
CA LEU A 313 4.12 -13.50 -17.17
C LEU A 313 3.04 -13.25 -16.11
N PRO A 314 2.00 -14.11 -16.03
CA PRO A 314 1.05 -14.07 -14.93
C PRO A 314 1.73 -14.25 -13.57
N ILE A 315 1.42 -13.35 -12.63
CA ILE A 315 1.97 -13.35 -11.26
C ILE A 315 0.80 -13.41 -10.29
N VAL A 316 0.71 -14.48 -9.50
CA VAL A 316 -0.24 -14.57 -8.39
C VAL A 316 0.50 -14.35 -7.07
N ALA A 317 0.33 -13.17 -6.48
CA ALA A 317 0.91 -12.82 -5.19
C ALA A 317 -0.11 -13.03 -4.06
N LEU A 318 0.18 -13.94 -3.14
CA LEU A 318 -0.62 -14.19 -1.94
C LEU A 318 -0.11 -13.29 -0.81
N ASN A 319 -1.00 -12.52 -0.19
CA ASN A 319 -0.64 -11.59 0.90
C ASN A 319 -1.34 -11.99 2.21
N PRO A 320 -0.77 -12.95 2.97
CA PRO A 320 -1.42 -13.56 4.14
C PRO A 320 -1.38 -12.69 5.43
N GLN A 321 -0.65 -11.58 5.44
CA GLN A 321 -0.34 -10.81 6.67
C GLN A 321 -1.33 -9.68 6.98
N GLY A 322 -2.01 -9.13 5.95
CA GLY A 322 -2.94 -7.99 6.10
C GLY A 322 -2.38 -6.77 6.86
N LYS A 323 -1.06 -6.53 6.88
CA LYS A 323 -0.44 -5.51 7.77
C LYS A 323 -0.45 -4.09 7.23
N PHE A 324 -0.23 -3.96 5.93
CA PHE A 324 -0.05 -2.69 5.23
C PHE A 324 -1.06 -2.55 4.10
N PRO A 325 -1.40 -1.32 3.71
CA PRO A 325 -2.10 -1.07 2.45
C PRO A 325 -1.42 -1.80 1.29
N PRO A 326 -2.14 -2.64 0.52
CA PRO A 326 -1.53 -3.48 -0.51
C PRO A 326 -0.73 -2.71 -1.56
N PHE A 327 -1.15 -1.50 -1.94
CA PHE A 327 -0.43 -0.68 -2.93
C PHE A 327 0.98 -0.26 -2.49
N LEU A 328 1.32 -0.32 -1.20
CA LEU A 328 2.66 0.02 -0.72
C LEU A 328 3.69 -1.07 -1.00
N VAL A 329 3.23 -2.32 -1.12
CA VAL A 329 4.05 -3.54 -1.21
C VAL A 329 3.71 -4.38 -2.44
N GLU A 330 2.85 -3.88 -3.33
CA GLU A 330 2.47 -4.63 -4.52
C GLU A 330 3.66 -4.80 -5.49
N PRO A 331 3.80 -5.95 -6.16
CA PRO A 331 4.65 -6.01 -7.35
C PRO A 331 4.12 -5.01 -8.39
N HIS A 332 5.00 -4.40 -9.18
CA HIS A 332 4.60 -3.45 -10.22
C HIS A 332 4.65 -4.15 -11.57
N SER A 333 3.53 -4.73 -11.99
CA SER A 333 3.38 -5.41 -13.29
C SER A 333 1.91 -5.38 -13.71
N PRO A 334 1.60 -5.22 -15.00
CA PRO A 334 0.23 -5.35 -15.50
C PRO A 334 -0.30 -6.78 -15.40
N PHE A 335 0.56 -7.79 -15.19
CA PHE A 335 0.18 -9.21 -15.12
C PHE A 335 -0.06 -9.71 -13.68
N LYS A 336 -0.12 -8.80 -12.71
CA LYS A 336 -0.23 -9.15 -11.28
C LYS A 336 -1.66 -9.42 -10.85
N TRP A 337 -1.83 -10.49 -10.11
CA TRP A 337 -3.03 -10.90 -9.40
C TRP A 337 -2.69 -10.99 -7.93
N ILE A 338 -3.22 -10.10 -7.11
CA ILE A 338 -2.87 -10.05 -5.70
C ILE A 338 -4.05 -10.57 -4.88
N HIS A 339 -3.89 -11.73 -4.27
CA HIS A 339 -4.88 -12.30 -3.37
C HIS A 339 -4.61 -11.85 -1.94
N LEU A 340 -5.52 -11.08 -1.37
CA LEU A 340 -5.44 -10.66 0.02
C LEU A 340 -6.05 -11.72 0.93
N VAL A 341 -5.65 -11.73 2.20
CA VAL A 341 -6.43 -12.42 3.24
C VAL A 341 -7.90 -12.02 3.20
N PRO A 342 -8.82 -12.93 3.57
CA PRO A 342 -10.22 -12.58 3.76
C PRO A 342 -10.38 -11.41 4.74
N GLY A 343 -10.74 -10.26 4.19
CA GLY A 343 -10.70 -8.95 4.84
C GLY A 343 -9.31 -8.32 4.80
N ILE A 344 -9.19 -7.05 4.40
CA ILE A 344 -7.89 -6.36 4.13
C ILE A 344 -6.89 -6.48 5.30
N TYR A 345 -7.38 -6.69 6.53
CA TYR A 345 -6.62 -6.87 7.77
C TYR A 345 -7.06 -8.12 8.56
N GLY A 346 -7.65 -9.11 7.89
CA GLY A 346 -8.20 -10.31 8.50
C GLY A 346 -7.15 -11.25 9.07
N GLN A 347 -7.58 -12.14 9.97
CA GLN A 347 -6.74 -13.17 10.62
C GLN A 347 -6.84 -14.53 9.92
N ASN A 348 -7.77 -14.69 8.97
CA ASN A 348 -8.02 -15.96 8.32
C ASN A 348 -7.01 -16.18 7.18
N PRO A 349 -6.48 -17.41 7.02
CA PRO A 349 -5.62 -17.71 5.90
C PRO A 349 -6.39 -17.64 4.57
N ILE A 350 -5.69 -17.35 3.49
CA ILE A 350 -6.24 -17.46 2.13
C ILE A 350 -6.56 -18.94 1.88
N PRO A 351 -7.80 -19.32 1.51
CA PRO A 351 -8.11 -20.72 1.22
C PRO A 351 -7.42 -21.21 -0.05
N VAL A 352 -6.91 -22.44 -0.02
CA VAL A 352 -6.24 -23.06 -1.18
C VAL A 352 -7.13 -23.09 -2.41
N THR A 353 -8.41 -23.40 -2.22
CA THR A 353 -9.39 -23.41 -3.32
C THR A 353 -9.48 -22.06 -3.99
N SER A 354 -9.51 -20.97 -3.22
CA SER A 354 -9.54 -19.60 -3.73
C SER A 354 -8.23 -19.24 -4.46
N ALA A 355 -7.08 -19.55 -3.87
CA ALA A 355 -5.77 -19.35 -4.51
C ALA A 355 -5.67 -20.10 -5.85
N PHE A 356 -6.08 -21.37 -5.88
CA PHE A 356 -6.12 -22.19 -7.09
C PHE A 356 -6.99 -21.56 -8.18
N GLN A 357 -8.20 -21.09 -7.84
CA GLN A 357 -9.09 -20.43 -8.81
C GLN A 357 -8.48 -19.13 -9.38
N VAL A 358 -7.75 -18.37 -8.55
CA VAL A 358 -7.01 -17.18 -9.03
C VAL A 358 -5.89 -17.58 -9.99
N VAL A 359 -5.13 -18.64 -9.71
CA VAL A 359 -4.09 -19.14 -10.63
C VAL A 359 -4.69 -19.58 -11.95
N CYS A 360 -5.78 -20.35 -11.94
CA CYS A 360 -6.50 -20.71 -13.17
C CYS A 360 -6.93 -19.46 -13.94
N ARG A 361 -7.50 -18.45 -13.25
CA ARG A 361 -7.95 -17.22 -13.90
C ARG A 361 -6.81 -16.39 -14.49
N ALA A 362 -5.67 -16.33 -13.81
CA ALA A 362 -4.48 -15.66 -14.29
C ALA A 362 -3.88 -16.36 -15.53
N MET A 363 -4.05 -17.69 -15.65
CA MET A 363 -3.64 -18.42 -16.85
C MET A 363 -4.60 -18.22 -18.03
N ASP A 364 -5.91 -18.12 -17.77
CA ASP A 364 -6.91 -17.85 -18.81
C ASP A 364 -6.84 -16.40 -19.31
N ARG A 365 -6.69 -15.46 -18.38
CA ARG A 365 -6.58 -14.03 -18.64
C ARG A 365 -5.37 -13.49 -17.87
N SER A 366 -4.26 -13.27 -18.56
CA SER A 366 -3.02 -12.85 -17.91
C SER A 366 -3.11 -11.51 -17.19
N VAL A 367 -3.96 -10.59 -17.68
CA VAL A 367 -4.17 -9.27 -17.09
C VAL A 367 -5.48 -9.25 -16.29
N PRO A 368 -5.49 -8.84 -15.00
CA PRO A 368 -6.72 -8.70 -14.22
C PRO A 368 -7.64 -7.61 -14.79
N PRO A 369 -8.93 -7.56 -14.42
CA PRO A 369 -9.81 -6.50 -14.90
C PRO A 369 -9.41 -5.18 -14.24
N THR A 370 -9.87 -4.05 -14.78
CA THR A 370 -9.70 -2.74 -14.14
C THR A 370 -10.88 -2.39 -13.25
N CYS A 371 -10.66 -1.56 -12.24
CA CYS A 371 -11.73 -1.02 -11.41
C CYS A 371 -12.71 -0.16 -12.23
N LEU A 372 -14.00 -0.32 -11.96
CA LEU A 372 -15.10 0.41 -12.60
C LEU A 372 -15.15 1.93 -12.27
N VAL A 373 -14.34 2.39 -11.31
CA VAL A 373 -14.36 3.78 -10.83
C VAL A 373 -13.03 4.49 -11.08
N CYS A 374 -11.91 3.87 -10.72
CA CYS A 374 -10.60 4.51 -10.79
C CYS A 374 -9.65 3.84 -11.79
N TRP A 375 -10.13 2.84 -12.54
CA TRP A 375 -9.39 2.12 -13.58
C TRP A 375 -8.12 1.39 -13.12
N SER A 376 -7.76 1.48 -11.84
CA SER A 376 -6.63 0.75 -11.28
C SER A 376 -6.92 -0.75 -11.23
N GLN A 377 -5.86 -1.54 -11.30
CA GLN A 377 -5.94 -2.98 -11.08
C GLN A 377 -6.40 -3.26 -9.63
N PRO A 378 -7.43 -4.12 -9.44
CA PRO A 378 -7.94 -4.47 -8.13
C PRO A 378 -7.12 -5.60 -7.50
N TYR A 379 -7.41 -5.86 -6.23
CA TYR A 379 -6.96 -7.02 -5.48
C TYR A 379 -8.09 -8.04 -5.40
N VAL A 380 -7.75 -9.33 -5.32
CA VAL A 380 -8.72 -10.41 -5.09
C VAL A 380 -8.94 -10.57 -3.59
N LEU A 381 -10.21 -10.54 -3.18
CA LEU A 381 -10.62 -10.87 -1.81
C LEU A 381 -11.02 -12.34 -1.66
N GLY A 382 -11.53 -12.94 -2.72
CA GLY A 382 -11.88 -14.36 -2.75
C GLY A 382 -12.32 -14.79 -4.14
N ALA A 383 -12.22 -16.08 -4.40
CA ALA A 383 -12.57 -16.71 -5.65
C ALA A 383 -13.19 -18.09 -5.43
N ASN A 384 -14.15 -18.44 -6.27
CA ASN A 384 -14.63 -19.81 -6.45
C ASN A 384 -14.70 -20.13 -7.95
N ARG A 385 -15.25 -21.29 -8.31
CA ARG A 385 -15.31 -21.74 -9.72
C ARG A 385 -16.05 -20.79 -10.67
N SER A 386 -16.99 -19.98 -10.17
CA SER A 386 -17.88 -19.16 -11.01
C SER A 386 -17.74 -17.65 -10.80
N ARG A 387 -17.11 -17.23 -9.69
CA ARG A 387 -17.11 -15.85 -9.22
C ARG A 387 -15.75 -15.46 -8.64
N LEU A 388 -15.31 -14.26 -8.99
CA LEU A 388 -14.18 -13.59 -8.36
C LEU A 388 -14.68 -12.29 -7.73
N LEU A 389 -14.36 -12.11 -6.44
CA LEU A 389 -14.66 -10.91 -5.69
C LEU A 389 -13.40 -10.05 -5.59
N TYR A 390 -13.52 -8.82 -6.08
CA TYR A 390 -12.44 -7.86 -6.12
C TYR A 390 -12.66 -6.72 -5.12
N ILE A 391 -11.54 -6.15 -4.68
CA ILE A 391 -11.49 -4.85 -4.02
C ILE A 391 -10.46 -3.97 -4.73
N CYS A 392 -10.87 -2.78 -5.14
CA CYS A 392 -9.93 -1.80 -5.68
C CYS A 392 -9.29 -0.94 -4.58
N ARG A 393 -8.10 -0.39 -4.84
CA ARG A 393 -7.48 0.66 -4.01
C ARG A 393 -8.39 1.85 -3.73
N CYS A 394 -9.33 2.19 -4.62
CA CYS A 394 -10.29 3.26 -4.34
C CYS A 394 -11.27 2.90 -3.22
N GLY A 395 -11.42 1.61 -2.88
CA GLY A 395 -12.37 1.11 -1.90
C GLY A 395 -13.65 0.54 -2.52
N LEU A 396 -13.73 0.42 -3.85
CA LEU A 396 -14.87 -0.22 -4.50
C LEU A 396 -14.70 -1.73 -4.44
N MET A 397 -15.74 -2.43 -4.01
CA MET A 397 -15.82 -3.88 -4.19
C MET A 397 -16.72 -4.19 -5.37
N PHE A 398 -16.30 -5.14 -6.18
CA PHE A 398 -17.10 -5.61 -7.30
C PHE A 398 -16.84 -7.07 -7.61
N MET A 399 -17.84 -7.74 -8.18
CA MET A 399 -17.81 -9.16 -8.49
C MET A 399 -17.84 -9.39 -9.99
N GLU A 400 -16.96 -10.25 -10.47
CA GLU A 400 -16.96 -10.76 -11.84
C GLU A 400 -17.54 -12.17 -11.87
N ARG A 401 -18.40 -12.45 -12.86
CA ARG A 401 -18.97 -13.77 -13.14
C ARG A 401 -18.34 -14.35 -14.40
N THR A 402 -18.10 -15.65 -14.44
CA THR A 402 -17.37 -16.30 -15.54
C THR A 402 -18.23 -16.71 -16.76
N GLN A 403 -19.30 -15.96 -17.11
CA GLN A 403 -20.31 -16.20 -18.20
C GLN A 403 -21.26 -17.41 -18.00
N VAL A 404 -22.56 -17.47 -18.38
CA VAL A 404 -23.63 -16.50 -18.71
C VAL A 404 -24.89 -17.01 -17.98
N GLU A 405 -25.57 -16.15 -17.22
CA GLU A 405 -27.04 -16.21 -17.13
C GLU A 405 -27.52 -14.81 -17.48
N GLU A 406 -28.35 -14.70 -18.51
CA GLU A 406 -29.10 -13.49 -18.81
C GLU A 406 -29.99 -13.17 -17.62
N VAL A 407 -29.55 -12.21 -16.79
CA VAL A 407 -30.39 -11.67 -15.74
C VAL A 407 -31.39 -10.72 -16.40
N ARG A 408 -32.67 -11.07 -16.23
CA ARG A 408 -33.84 -10.29 -16.68
C ARG A 408 -33.65 -8.78 -16.48
N LYS A 409 -33.96 -8.03 -17.53
CA LYS A 409 -34.18 -6.59 -17.47
C LYS A 409 -35.32 -6.31 -16.49
N ASP A 410 -35.01 -5.61 -15.41
CA ASP A 410 -36.01 -4.99 -14.54
C ASP A 410 -36.16 -3.52 -14.97
N PRO A 411 -37.32 -3.10 -15.51
CA PRO A 411 -37.54 -1.72 -15.88
C PRO A 411 -38.11 -0.95 -14.69
N GLY A 412 -37.39 0.07 -14.21
CA GLY A 412 -38.03 1.10 -13.39
C GLY A 412 -37.11 1.82 -12.42
N ALA A 413 -36.52 2.91 -12.87
CA ALA A 413 -36.22 4.03 -11.97
C ALA A 413 -36.81 5.29 -12.60
N SER A 414 -38.04 5.61 -12.19
CA SER A 414 -38.64 6.92 -12.42
C SER A 414 -37.94 7.93 -11.52
N LEU A 415 -37.28 8.92 -12.12
CA LEU A 415 -36.90 10.16 -11.45
C LEU A 415 -37.54 11.28 -12.25
N MET A 416 -38.46 12.02 -11.63
CA MET A 416 -38.52 13.50 -11.61
C MET A 416 -39.68 13.96 -10.72
N ASP A 417 -39.35 14.69 -9.66
CA ASP A 417 -40.23 15.65 -8.99
C ASP A 417 -39.50 17.00 -8.94
N PRO A 418 -40.05 18.09 -9.51
CA PRO A 418 -39.40 19.38 -9.57
C PRO A 418 -39.77 20.23 -8.35
N SER A 419 -39.31 19.88 -7.15
CA SER A 419 -38.90 20.85 -6.11
C SER A 419 -38.34 20.14 -4.88
N HIS A 420 -37.25 20.71 -4.36
CA HIS A 420 -36.53 20.31 -3.13
C HIS A 420 -35.66 19.05 -3.25
N GLU A 421 -34.44 19.16 -2.69
CA GLU A 421 -33.31 18.21 -2.66
C GLU A 421 -33.52 16.83 -3.32
N VAL A 422 -32.91 16.62 -4.50
CA VAL A 422 -32.90 15.30 -5.16
C VAL A 422 -31.98 14.35 -4.39
N VAL A 423 -32.53 13.28 -3.82
CA VAL A 423 -31.78 12.18 -3.20
C VAL A 423 -31.56 11.08 -4.24
N LEU A 424 -30.31 10.76 -4.55
CA LEU A 424 -29.93 9.73 -5.53
C LEU A 424 -29.13 8.60 -4.86
N PRO A 425 -29.54 7.32 -4.98
CA PRO A 425 -28.74 6.20 -4.51
C PRO A 425 -27.58 5.90 -5.46
N LEU A 426 -26.43 5.46 -4.93
CA LEU A 426 -25.34 4.93 -5.77
C LEU A 426 -25.74 3.64 -6.51
N PRO A 427 -25.18 3.37 -7.70
CA PRO A 427 -25.54 2.20 -8.52
C PRO A 427 -25.11 0.88 -7.87
N THR A 428 -25.95 -0.15 -7.96
CA THR A 428 -25.73 -1.48 -7.34
C THR A 428 -25.18 -2.54 -8.31
N ALA A 429 -25.03 -2.19 -9.59
CA ALA A 429 -24.54 -3.06 -10.65
C ALA A 429 -23.56 -2.30 -11.55
N SER A 430 -22.59 -3.01 -12.14
CA SER A 430 -21.54 -2.44 -12.98
C SER A 430 -22.07 -1.65 -14.17
N GLU A 431 -23.01 -2.22 -14.94
CA GLU A 431 -23.62 -1.59 -16.12
C GLU A 431 -24.29 -0.25 -15.81
N LYS A 432 -24.76 -0.07 -14.57
CA LYS A 432 -25.42 1.16 -14.16
C LYS A 432 -24.43 2.29 -13.86
N ILE A 433 -23.16 2.00 -13.56
CA ILE A 433 -22.18 3.02 -13.14
C ILE A 433 -21.95 4.07 -14.23
N ASP A 434 -21.79 3.65 -15.48
CA ASP A 434 -21.54 4.58 -16.60
C ASP A 434 -22.74 5.51 -16.86
N HIS A 435 -23.94 4.94 -16.91
CA HIS A 435 -25.19 5.70 -17.05
C HIS A 435 -25.42 6.67 -15.88
N TRP A 436 -25.04 6.25 -14.68
CA TRP A 436 -25.16 7.07 -13.48
C TRP A 436 -24.20 8.27 -13.53
N GLY A 437 -22.97 8.07 -14.01
CA GLY A 437 -22.01 9.16 -14.24
C GLY A 437 -22.50 10.21 -15.23
N GLN A 438 -23.12 9.79 -16.34
CA GLN A 438 -23.74 10.71 -17.31
C GLN A 438 -24.89 11.52 -16.70
N SER A 439 -25.74 10.87 -15.88
CA SER A 439 -26.86 11.52 -15.20
C SER A 439 -26.39 12.61 -14.23
N LEU A 440 -25.33 12.32 -13.47
CA LEU A 440 -24.69 13.31 -12.61
C LEU A 440 -24.08 14.47 -13.41
N ASN A 441 -23.43 14.21 -14.54
CA ASN A 441 -22.89 15.30 -15.36
C ASN A 441 -23.99 16.27 -15.84
N SER A 442 -25.16 15.75 -16.22
CA SER A 442 -26.32 16.59 -16.57
C SER A 442 -26.77 17.49 -15.41
N LEU A 443 -26.91 16.94 -14.19
CA LEU A 443 -27.29 17.71 -13.00
C LEU A 443 -26.24 18.75 -12.60
N LYS A 444 -24.96 18.44 -12.82
CA LYS A 444 -23.84 19.36 -12.55
C LYS A 444 -23.94 20.64 -13.38
N HIS A 445 -24.35 20.53 -14.65
CA HIS A 445 -24.57 21.68 -15.52
C HIS A 445 -25.70 22.60 -15.03
N GLN A 446 -26.63 22.08 -14.24
CA GLN A 446 -27.72 22.86 -13.65
C GLN A 446 -27.32 23.60 -12.37
N GLY A 447 -26.08 23.43 -11.87
CA GLY A 447 -25.57 24.14 -10.69
C GLY A 447 -26.22 23.75 -9.36
N LYS A 448 -27.02 22.67 -9.33
CA LYS A 448 -27.78 22.26 -8.14
C LYS A 448 -26.92 21.45 -7.17
N SER A 449 -27.14 21.65 -5.87
CA SER A 449 -26.70 20.68 -4.86
C SER A 449 -27.56 19.42 -4.94
N ILE A 450 -26.96 18.26 -4.74
CA ILE A 450 -27.67 16.97 -4.73
C ILE A 450 -27.33 16.21 -3.45
N LEU A 451 -28.24 15.35 -3.02
CA LEU A 451 -28.03 14.41 -1.94
C LEU A 451 -27.75 13.02 -2.52
N ILE A 452 -26.73 12.34 -2.01
CA ILE A 452 -26.35 11.01 -2.45
C ILE A 452 -26.38 10.07 -1.26
N SER A 453 -27.12 8.96 -1.38
CA SER A 453 -27.24 7.96 -0.32
C SER A 453 -26.66 6.62 -0.74
N PHE A 454 -25.97 5.95 0.19
CA PHE A 454 -25.48 4.59 -0.02
C PHE A 454 -25.18 3.88 1.30
N ASP A 455 -25.15 2.57 1.23
CA ASP A 455 -24.77 1.71 2.35
C ASP A 455 -23.26 1.47 2.33
N HIS A 456 -22.57 1.93 3.36
CA HIS A 456 -21.12 1.83 3.52
C HIS A 456 -20.72 0.47 4.08
N TRP A 457 -19.87 -0.24 3.35
CA TRP A 457 -19.31 -1.51 3.78
C TRP A 457 -17.96 -1.37 4.51
N ASP A 458 -17.65 -2.35 5.40
CA ASP A 458 -16.38 -2.42 6.13
C ASP A 458 -15.54 -3.67 5.75
N PRO A 459 -14.33 -3.50 5.17
CA PRO A 459 -13.50 -4.62 4.72
C PRO A 459 -13.02 -5.55 5.80
N ILE A 460 -13.07 -5.15 7.05
CA ILE A 460 -12.65 -6.02 8.15
C ILE A 460 -13.82 -6.88 8.63
N LYS A 461 -15.06 -6.42 8.43
CA LYS A 461 -16.27 -7.07 8.95
C LYS A 461 -16.95 -7.99 7.94
N ILE A 462 -16.63 -7.84 6.66
CA ILE A 462 -17.19 -8.67 5.60
C ILE A 462 -16.39 -9.95 5.49
N ASP A 463 -17.12 -11.06 5.49
CA ASP A 463 -16.61 -12.33 4.99
C ASP A 463 -16.79 -12.39 3.45
N PRO A 464 -15.69 -12.41 2.66
CA PRO A 464 -15.75 -12.53 1.21
C PRO A 464 -16.54 -13.76 0.73
N PHE A 465 -16.51 -14.87 1.47
CA PHE A 465 -17.13 -16.12 1.04
C PHE A 465 -18.66 -16.07 1.14
N THR A 466 -19.17 -15.43 2.19
CA THR A 466 -20.60 -15.08 2.28
C THR A 466 -21.08 -14.29 1.05
N LEU A 467 -20.27 -13.35 0.54
CA LEU A 467 -20.62 -12.59 -0.67
C LEU A 467 -20.50 -13.42 -1.94
N LEU A 468 -19.48 -14.29 -2.04
CA LEU A 468 -19.33 -15.19 -3.19
C LEU A 468 -20.51 -16.16 -3.33
N GLU A 469 -21.16 -16.51 -2.22
CA GLU A 469 -22.35 -17.35 -2.16
C GLU A 469 -23.67 -16.58 -2.32
N ASP A 470 -23.63 -15.25 -2.35
CA ASP A 470 -24.83 -14.41 -2.39
C ASP A 470 -25.66 -14.63 -3.66
N SER A 471 -26.95 -14.92 -3.48
CA SER A 471 -27.91 -15.14 -4.56
C SER A 471 -28.73 -13.89 -4.92
N THR A 472 -28.58 -12.77 -4.19
CA THR A 472 -29.33 -11.52 -4.45
C THR A 472 -29.02 -10.88 -5.81
N GLY A 473 -27.91 -11.28 -6.42
CA GLY A 473 -27.44 -10.74 -7.70
C GLY A 473 -26.69 -9.42 -7.58
N GLN A 474 -26.47 -8.90 -6.37
CA GLN A 474 -25.62 -7.72 -6.15
C GLN A 474 -24.19 -8.00 -6.62
N THR A 475 -23.61 -7.03 -7.34
CA THR A 475 -22.26 -7.16 -7.91
C THR A 475 -21.33 -6.00 -7.56
N VAL A 476 -21.85 -4.95 -6.90
CA VAL A 476 -21.09 -3.75 -6.54
C VAL A 476 -21.42 -3.32 -5.11
N TRP A 477 -20.38 -2.96 -4.34
CA TRP A 477 -20.50 -2.44 -2.99
C TRP A 477 -19.63 -1.19 -2.79
N TRP A 478 -20.25 -0.13 -2.27
CA TRP A 478 -19.64 1.18 -2.07
C TRP A 478 -19.17 1.40 -0.63
N ASN A 479 -17.98 1.95 -0.47
CA ASN A 479 -17.53 2.50 0.81
C ASN A 479 -17.35 4.01 0.69
N TRP A 480 -16.96 4.64 1.80
CA TRP A 480 -16.75 6.09 1.85
C TRP A 480 -15.74 6.54 0.80
N ASP A 481 -14.59 5.88 0.73
CA ASP A 481 -13.49 6.27 -0.16
C ASP A 481 -13.84 6.15 -1.65
N SER A 482 -14.55 5.10 -2.03
CA SER A 482 -14.92 4.86 -3.43
C SER A 482 -16.01 5.82 -3.89
N ALA A 483 -17.02 6.05 -3.06
CA ALA A 483 -18.06 7.04 -3.32
C ALA A 483 -17.45 8.44 -3.42
N TYR A 484 -16.63 8.82 -2.44
CA TYR A 484 -15.96 10.12 -2.41
C TYR A 484 -15.08 10.33 -3.65
N TYR A 485 -14.24 9.35 -3.97
CA TYR A 485 -13.36 9.41 -5.14
C TYR A 485 -14.15 9.51 -6.45
N PHE A 486 -15.17 8.68 -6.63
CA PHE A 486 -16.00 8.69 -7.83
C PHE A 486 -16.67 10.05 -8.06
N LEU A 487 -17.21 10.66 -7.00
CA LEU A 487 -17.82 11.98 -7.07
C LEU A 487 -16.79 13.06 -7.40
N SER A 488 -15.61 13.00 -6.79
CA SER A 488 -14.49 13.90 -7.09
C SER A 488 -14.05 13.81 -8.55
N GLN A 489 -13.97 12.59 -9.14
CA GLN A 489 -13.63 12.41 -10.56
C GLN A 489 -14.68 13.00 -11.50
N LEU A 490 -15.95 12.95 -11.13
CA LEU A 490 -17.04 13.61 -11.85
C LEU A 490 -17.08 15.14 -11.58
N GLY A 491 -16.12 15.66 -10.82
CA GLY A 491 -15.99 17.07 -10.40
C GLY A 491 -17.14 17.55 -9.55
N TRP A 492 -17.61 16.69 -8.66
CA TRP A 492 -18.44 17.03 -7.51
C TRP A 492 -17.57 17.15 -6.26
N GLN A 493 -18.00 18.04 -5.38
CA GLN A 493 -17.38 18.27 -4.09
C GLN A 493 -18.37 17.92 -2.99
N VAL A 494 -17.93 17.11 -2.02
CA VAL A 494 -18.72 16.80 -0.82
C VAL A 494 -18.59 17.95 0.16
N ILE A 495 -19.71 18.56 0.56
CA ILE A 495 -19.74 19.68 1.51
C ILE A 495 -20.34 19.31 2.86
N GLU A 496 -21.14 18.26 2.92
CA GLU A 496 -21.73 17.74 4.15
C GLU A 496 -21.82 16.21 4.06
N SER A 497 -21.64 15.54 5.19
CA SER A 497 -21.90 14.11 5.29
C SER A 497 -22.61 13.78 6.60
N ASP A 498 -23.65 12.96 6.50
CA ASP A 498 -24.35 12.37 7.64
C ASP A 498 -24.27 10.85 7.58
N LEU A 499 -24.11 10.23 8.74
CA LEU A 499 -23.92 8.78 8.88
C LEU A 499 -24.84 8.24 9.96
N LYS A 500 -25.67 7.27 9.59
CA LYS A 500 -26.59 6.57 10.49
C LYS A 500 -26.20 5.10 10.59
N PRO A 501 -25.99 4.54 11.80
CA PRO A 501 -25.78 3.11 11.95
C PRO A 501 -26.94 2.32 11.35
N THR A 502 -26.64 1.25 10.64
CA THR A 502 -27.66 0.31 10.13
C THR A 502 -28.16 -0.58 11.27
N SER A 503 -29.46 -0.90 11.30
CA SER A 503 -30.01 -1.81 12.31
C SER A 503 -29.50 -3.24 12.07
N LYS A 504 -29.13 -3.94 13.16
CA LYS A 504 -28.51 -5.29 13.16
C LYS A 504 -29.40 -6.43 12.65
N THR A 505 -30.53 -6.16 12.00
CA THR A 505 -31.60 -7.15 11.79
C THR A 505 -31.38 -8.13 10.65
N ASN A 506 -30.33 -7.99 9.83
CA ASN A 506 -29.96 -9.02 8.84
C ASN A 506 -28.46 -9.31 8.89
N LYS A 507 -28.11 -10.55 9.26
CA LYS A 507 -26.73 -11.08 9.26
C LYS A 507 -26.05 -11.01 7.88
N THR A 508 -26.81 -10.75 6.82
CA THR A 508 -26.35 -10.61 5.43
C THR A 508 -26.05 -9.18 5.00
N LYS A 509 -26.44 -8.14 5.78
CA LYS A 509 -26.12 -6.75 5.42
C LYS A 509 -24.71 -6.38 5.90
N ALA A 510 -23.79 -6.46 4.97
CA ALA A 510 -22.39 -6.03 5.00
C ALA A 510 -22.15 -4.55 5.40
N ALA A 511 -23.21 -3.74 5.53
CA ALA A 511 -23.13 -2.31 5.73
C ALA A 511 -23.13 -1.91 7.21
N SER A 512 -22.13 -1.15 7.64
CA SER A 512 -22.01 -0.64 9.02
C SER A 512 -22.69 0.71 9.22
N PHE A 513 -22.82 1.49 8.14
CA PHE A 513 -23.49 2.80 8.14
C PHE A 513 -24.28 2.98 6.85
N SER A 514 -25.42 3.66 6.95
CA SER A 514 -26.05 4.33 5.82
C SER A 514 -25.52 5.76 5.77
N VAL A 515 -24.95 6.14 4.63
CA VAL A 515 -24.27 7.42 4.42
C VAL A 515 -25.14 8.30 3.53
N CYS A 516 -25.29 9.57 3.90
CA CYS A 516 -25.88 10.60 3.06
C CYS A 516 -24.86 11.72 2.84
N LEU A 517 -24.58 12.06 1.59
CA LEU A 517 -23.63 13.09 1.19
C LEU A 517 -24.36 14.23 0.50
N ARG A 518 -24.14 15.46 0.96
CA ARG A 518 -24.51 16.65 0.19
C ARG A 518 -23.34 17.03 -0.68
N VAL A 519 -23.57 17.10 -1.99
CA VAL A 519 -22.53 17.45 -2.95
C VAL A 519 -22.94 18.61 -3.85
N VAL A 520 -21.94 19.36 -4.30
CA VAL A 520 -22.05 20.54 -5.15
C VAL A 520 -21.01 20.49 -6.28
N PRO A 521 -21.23 21.15 -7.42
CA PRO A 521 -20.22 21.18 -8.49
C PRO A 521 -18.91 21.83 -8.00
N SER A 522 -17.74 21.22 -8.26
CA SER A 522 -16.44 21.69 -7.75
C SER A 522 -15.99 23.07 -8.25
N LYS A 523 -16.61 23.62 -9.30
CA LYS A 523 -16.34 24.99 -9.78
C LYS A 523 -16.87 26.08 -8.83
N SER A 524 -17.74 25.69 -7.90
CA SER A 524 -18.27 26.55 -6.87
C SER A 524 -17.20 26.68 -5.79
N GLN A 525 -16.60 27.86 -5.60
CA GLN A 525 -15.61 28.09 -4.54
C GLN A 525 -16.27 27.89 -3.17
N HIS A 526 -16.25 26.67 -2.64
CA HIS A 526 -16.76 26.38 -1.31
C HIS A 526 -15.61 26.36 -0.30
N PRO A 527 -15.80 27.00 0.88
CA PRO A 527 -14.82 26.95 1.96
C PRO A 527 -14.57 25.51 2.41
N ASP A 528 -13.46 25.30 3.12
CA ASP A 528 -13.24 24.03 3.80
C ASP A 528 -14.39 23.74 4.78
N CYS A 529 -14.73 22.47 4.93
CA CYS A 529 -15.84 22.02 5.77
C CYS A 529 -15.42 20.83 6.62
N ILE A 530 -16.21 20.55 7.66
CA ILE A 530 -15.98 19.37 8.49
C ILE A 530 -16.85 18.23 7.96
N LEU A 531 -16.21 17.17 7.49
CA LEU A 531 -16.86 15.95 7.07
C LEU A 531 -16.96 14.99 8.25
N ARG A 532 -18.12 14.34 8.36
CA ARG A 532 -18.30 13.15 9.19
C ARG A 532 -17.90 11.94 8.35
N VAL A 533 -16.87 11.23 8.77
CA VAL A 533 -16.27 10.11 8.04
C VAL A 533 -16.44 8.86 8.90
N PRO A 534 -16.81 7.69 8.35
CA PRO A 534 -16.81 6.47 9.15
C PRO A 534 -15.40 6.19 9.68
N TRP A 535 -15.24 5.42 10.75
CA TRP A 535 -13.95 4.96 11.26
C TRP A 535 -14.15 3.65 12.04
N GLY A 536 -14.19 2.53 11.31
CA GLY A 536 -14.61 1.26 11.87
C GLY A 536 -16.09 1.26 12.26
N ASP A 537 -16.39 1.21 13.55
CA ASP A 537 -17.74 1.34 14.12
C ASP A 537 -18.04 2.75 14.65
N ARG A 538 -17.11 3.70 14.47
CA ARG A 538 -17.25 5.09 14.93
C ARG A 538 -17.46 6.03 13.75
N VAL A 539 -17.79 7.28 14.07
CA VAL A 539 -17.80 8.39 13.13
C VAL A 539 -16.85 9.46 13.66
N VAL A 540 -15.94 9.93 12.82
CA VAL A 540 -14.95 10.97 13.14
C VAL A 540 -15.22 12.22 12.32
N SER A 541 -14.89 13.39 12.88
CA SER A 541 -15.03 14.68 12.21
C SER A 541 -13.68 15.14 11.68
N ILE A 542 -13.56 15.30 10.36
CA ILE A 542 -12.30 15.59 9.67
C ILE A 542 -12.50 16.80 8.75
N PRO A 543 -11.61 17.82 8.78
CA PRO A 543 -11.59 18.86 7.76
C PRO A 543 -11.42 18.25 6.37
N ARG A 544 -12.26 18.63 5.41
CA ARG A 544 -12.26 18.08 4.05
C ARG A 544 -10.87 18.16 3.44
N MET A 545 -10.20 19.31 3.56
CA MET A 545 -8.83 19.48 3.04
C MET A 545 -7.81 18.53 3.67
N VAL A 546 -7.97 18.18 4.96
CA VAL A 546 -7.08 17.19 5.60
C VAL A 546 -7.35 15.80 5.05
N TYR A 547 -8.63 15.46 4.83
CA TYR A 547 -9.00 14.19 4.23
C TYR A 547 -8.47 14.07 2.79
N GLU A 548 -8.78 15.05 1.92
CA GLU A 548 -8.39 15.06 0.50
C GLU A 548 -6.88 14.96 0.30
N ASN A 549 -6.10 15.68 1.10
CA ASN A 549 -4.65 15.76 0.90
C ASN A 549 -3.89 14.60 1.53
N TRP A 550 -4.39 14.05 2.65
CA TRP A 550 -3.56 13.21 3.52
C TRP A 550 -4.19 11.90 3.94
N LEU A 551 -5.49 11.70 3.80
CA LEU A 551 -6.18 10.52 4.35
C LEU A 551 -6.97 9.73 3.31
N SER A 552 -7.27 8.49 3.67
CA SER A 552 -8.20 7.57 3.01
C SER A 552 -8.75 6.68 4.10
N TRP A 553 -10.04 6.42 4.13
CA TRP A 553 -10.66 5.66 5.20
C TRP A 553 -10.23 4.20 5.26
N GLY A 554 -10.42 3.43 4.17
CA GLY A 554 -10.31 1.97 4.16
C GLY A 554 -8.87 1.46 4.32
N ILE A 555 -7.91 2.38 4.19
CA ILE A 555 -6.47 2.12 4.06
C ILE A 555 -5.69 2.52 5.32
N PHE A 556 -6.22 3.45 6.13
CA PHE A 556 -5.50 4.05 7.26
C PHE A 556 -5.95 3.57 8.64
N ARG A 557 -6.80 2.54 8.72
CA ARG A 557 -7.23 2.02 10.02
C ARG A 557 -6.06 1.50 10.86
N ASN A 558 -4.88 1.29 10.25
CA ASN A 558 -3.64 1.05 10.98
C ASN A 558 -3.17 2.32 11.72
N GLN A 559 -3.30 2.29 13.05
CA GLN A 559 -2.88 3.37 13.94
C GLN A 559 -1.40 3.78 13.77
N GLY A 560 -0.51 2.83 13.47
CA GLY A 560 0.91 3.11 13.26
C GLY A 560 1.17 3.99 12.04
N GLU A 561 0.42 3.77 10.96
CA GLU A 561 0.51 4.56 9.73
C GLU A 561 0.00 5.99 9.95
N LEU A 562 -1.12 6.16 10.66
CA LEU A 562 -1.61 7.49 11.04
C LEU A 562 -0.61 8.27 11.90
N GLU A 563 -0.05 7.62 12.91
CA GLU A 563 0.97 8.23 13.76
C GLU A 563 2.22 8.60 12.94
N GLY A 564 2.60 7.77 11.98
CA GLY A 564 3.71 7.97 11.05
C GLY A 564 3.47 9.18 10.13
N LEU A 565 2.32 9.22 9.47
CA LEU A 565 1.89 10.33 8.61
C LEU A 565 1.87 11.64 9.38
N GLY A 566 1.13 11.71 10.49
CA GLY A 566 0.98 12.95 11.25
C GLY A 566 2.33 13.50 11.73
N TRP A 567 3.24 12.61 12.14
CA TRP A 567 4.61 13.00 12.49
C TRP A 567 5.41 13.50 11.28
N SER A 568 5.31 12.82 10.14
CA SER A 568 5.99 13.21 8.89
C SER A 568 5.53 14.59 8.41
N LEU A 569 4.22 14.86 8.41
CA LEU A 569 3.66 16.15 8.00
C LEU A 569 4.21 17.30 8.84
N VAL A 570 4.31 17.12 10.16
CA VAL A 570 4.89 18.16 11.05
C VAL A 570 6.33 18.50 10.64
N HIS A 571 7.13 17.50 10.26
CA HIS A 571 8.53 17.70 9.86
C HIS A 571 8.68 18.23 8.43
N GLN A 572 7.67 18.04 7.58
CA GLN A 572 7.61 18.56 6.22
C GLN A 572 7.06 19.99 6.14
N GLY A 573 6.74 20.62 7.29
CA GLY A 573 6.19 21.97 7.35
C GLY A 573 4.66 22.04 7.44
N GLU A 574 3.97 20.92 7.21
CA GLU A 574 2.51 20.76 7.28
C GLU A 574 2.00 20.63 8.73
N LYS A 575 2.39 21.59 9.59
CA LYS A 575 2.20 21.50 11.05
C LYS A 575 0.73 21.40 11.44
N ALA A 576 -0.17 22.15 10.80
CA ALA A 576 -1.60 22.13 11.13
C ALA A 576 -2.24 20.76 10.85
N SER A 577 -2.06 20.27 9.62
CA SER A 577 -2.52 18.95 9.17
C SER A 577 -1.91 17.83 10.01
N GLY A 578 -0.60 17.86 10.23
CA GLY A 578 0.09 16.84 11.03
C GLY A 578 -0.36 16.79 12.49
N ARG A 579 -0.55 17.95 13.14
CA ARG A 579 -1.12 18.02 14.50
C ARG A 579 -2.56 17.50 14.54
N PHE A 580 -3.37 17.81 13.54
CA PHE A 580 -4.72 17.29 13.42
C PHE A 580 -4.71 15.77 13.35
N VAL A 581 -3.92 15.19 12.44
CA VAL A 581 -3.82 13.74 12.25
C VAL A 581 -3.35 13.04 13.53
N LEU A 582 -2.34 13.59 14.23
CA LEU A 582 -1.86 13.03 15.51
C LEU A 582 -2.93 13.09 16.62
N LYS A 583 -3.69 14.19 16.69
CA LYS A 583 -4.80 14.32 17.64
C LYS A 583 -5.90 13.32 17.33
N MET A 584 -6.30 13.21 16.06
CA MET A 584 -7.31 12.27 15.59
C MET A 584 -6.89 10.83 15.90
N ALA A 585 -5.65 10.45 15.60
CA ALA A 585 -5.11 9.14 15.92
C ALA A 585 -5.24 8.83 17.42
N PHE A 586 -4.90 9.78 18.30
CA PHE A 586 -5.07 9.61 19.75
C PHE A 586 -6.54 9.50 20.18
N GLN A 587 -7.46 10.25 19.55
CA GLN A 587 -8.89 10.21 19.88
C GLN A 587 -9.56 8.90 19.45
N VAL A 588 -9.16 8.37 18.30
CA VAL A 588 -9.63 7.09 17.78
C VAL A 588 -9.12 5.95 18.67
N GLU A 589 -7.80 5.88 18.88
CA GLU A 589 -7.17 4.83 19.68
C GLU A 589 -6.09 5.44 20.58
N PRO A 590 -6.39 5.68 21.87
CA PRO A 590 -5.44 6.32 22.78
C PRO A 590 -4.17 5.48 23.00
N ARG A 591 -3.05 5.94 22.44
CA ARG A 591 -1.71 5.37 22.67
C ARG A 591 -0.75 6.42 23.19
N TRP A 592 0.15 6.03 24.10
CA TRP A 592 1.21 6.91 24.62
C TRP A 592 2.08 7.50 23.51
N ARG A 593 2.34 6.71 22.45
CA ARG A 593 3.11 7.14 21.28
C ARG A 593 2.42 8.29 20.53
N SER A 594 1.12 8.16 20.24
CA SER A 594 0.30 9.22 19.64
C SER A 594 0.32 10.50 20.48
N LEU A 595 0.07 10.38 21.79
CA LEU A 595 0.04 11.52 22.70
C LEU A 595 1.39 12.23 22.76
N ARG A 596 2.49 11.49 22.96
CA ARG A 596 3.84 12.05 23.01
C ARG A 596 4.18 12.81 21.73
N ARG A 597 3.90 12.22 20.55
CA ARG A 597 4.13 12.87 19.25
C ARG A 597 3.29 14.14 19.10
N PHE A 598 2.03 14.11 19.49
CA PHE A 598 1.16 15.27 19.46
C PHE A 598 1.68 16.42 20.34
N LEU A 599 2.10 16.12 21.58
CA LEU A 599 2.64 17.11 22.51
C LEU A 599 3.95 17.71 21.99
N LEU A 600 4.87 16.87 21.48
CA LEU A 600 6.12 17.32 20.87
C LEU A 600 5.86 18.20 19.65
N ALA A 601 4.90 17.86 18.80
CA ALA A 601 4.55 18.66 17.64
C ALA A 601 3.91 20.02 17.99
N ARG A 602 3.34 20.16 19.20
CA ARG A 602 2.67 21.38 19.66
C ARG A 602 3.61 22.37 20.34
N TRP A 603 4.66 21.87 21.01
CA TRP A 603 5.54 22.67 21.86
C TRP A 603 7.03 22.64 21.48
N GLY A 604 7.42 21.80 20.51
CA GLY A 604 8.69 21.88 19.79
C GLY A 604 8.48 22.47 18.39
#